data_AF-A0A7C4Y284-F1
#
_entry.id   AF-A0A7C4Y284-F1
#
_cell.length_a   1.000
_cell.length_b   1.000
_cell.length_c   1.000
_cell.angle_alpha   90.00
_cell.angle_beta   90.00
_cell.angle_gamma   90.00
#
_symmetry.space_group_name_H-M   'P 1'
#
loop_
_entity.id
_entity.type
_entity.pdbx_description
1 polymer ?
#
loop_
_entity_poly.entity_id
_entity_poly.type
_entity_poly.pdbx_seq_one_letter_code
_entity_poly.pdbx_strand_id
1 'polypeptide(L)'
;MYKFFSGLALLLCLSVVQGQDVDYKKGMIQVNGKDYAKLEVTKQNFGLTKSFEVFSLSGEKIIIAAPATEFESDKNDNSYLFYRLTFLTADQVGIFKVASLGQEKSFAKLIGISGILINDKADATKVKEFIAAKGASPKIAVNYTLVARSTSWPITIKADKTIEQNAKIIGNFKPTGSSNGLDMYEFA
;
A
#
# COMPACT_ATOMS: atom_id res chain seq x y z
N MET A 1 2.77 24.11 -66.81
CA MET A 1 3.76 23.09 -66.41
C MET A 1 3.60 22.89 -64.92
N TYR A 2 3.16 21.70 -64.52
CA TYR A 2 3.02 21.24 -63.13
C TYR A 2 4.35 21.30 -62.37
N LYS A 3 4.26 21.26 -61.01
CA LYS A 3 5.22 20.78 -59.97
C LYS A 3 5.56 21.88 -58.94
N PHE A 4 5.40 21.80 -57.62
CA PHE A 4 5.08 20.81 -56.57
C PHE A 4 4.46 21.65 -55.41
N PHE A 5 3.26 21.39 -54.90
CA PHE A 5 2.91 20.41 -53.85
C PHE A 5 3.77 20.42 -52.58
N SER A 6 3.03 20.60 -51.48
CA SER A 6 3.25 19.99 -50.15
C SER A 6 4.09 20.77 -49.15
N GLY A 7 3.40 21.45 -48.24
CA GLY A 7 4.00 21.93 -47.00
C GLY A 7 2.98 22.67 -46.15
N LEU A 8 2.62 22.08 -45.00
CA LEU A 8 2.01 22.75 -43.86
C LEU A 8 0.47 22.89 -43.84
N ALA A 9 -0.22 21.76 -44.03
CA ALA A 9 -1.46 21.49 -43.30
C ALA A 9 -1.20 20.35 -42.31
N LEU A 10 -0.28 20.57 -41.37
CA LEU A 10 -0.18 19.74 -40.18
C LEU A 10 -1.40 20.10 -39.33
N LEU A 11 -2.51 19.40 -39.56
CA LEU A 11 -3.62 19.37 -38.62
C LEU A 11 -3.02 19.00 -37.25
N LEU A 12 -2.90 20.01 -36.40
CA LEU A 12 -2.82 19.87 -34.97
C LEU A 12 -4.13 19.19 -34.54
N CYS A 13 -4.18 17.87 -34.65
CA CYS A 13 -5.01 17.05 -33.79
C CYS A 13 -4.46 17.22 -32.38
N LEU A 14 -4.79 18.37 -31.77
CA LEU A 14 -4.83 18.54 -30.33
C LEU A 14 -5.91 17.57 -29.84
N SER A 15 -5.53 16.29 -29.70
CA SER A 15 -6.25 15.38 -28.82
C SER A 15 -6.16 16.01 -27.44
N VAL A 16 -7.16 16.82 -27.09
CA VAL A 16 -7.39 17.23 -25.71
C VAL A 16 -7.53 15.91 -24.96
N VAL A 17 -6.45 15.53 -24.25
CA VAL A 17 -6.50 14.43 -23.31
C VAL A 17 -7.47 14.91 -22.24
N GLN A 18 -8.76 14.61 -22.42
CA GLN A 18 -9.76 14.83 -21.39
C GLN A 18 -9.36 13.91 -20.24
N GLY A 19 -8.72 14.49 -19.23
CA GLY A 19 -8.46 13.78 -17.98
C GLY A 19 -9.78 13.23 -17.46
N GLN A 20 -9.76 11.98 -16.98
CA GLN A 20 -10.94 11.38 -16.37
C GLN A 20 -11.36 12.23 -15.17
N ASP A 21 -12.59 12.75 -15.24
CA ASP A 21 -13.20 13.45 -14.12
C ASP A 21 -13.70 12.41 -13.12
N VAL A 22 -13.23 12.50 -11.88
CA VAL A 22 -13.62 11.56 -10.82
C VAL A 22 -14.25 12.31 -9.68
N ASP A 23 -15.50 11.97 -9.38
CA ASP A 23 -16.27 12.52 -8.28
C ASP A 23 -16.61 11.43 -7.26
N TYR A 24 -16.86 11.85 -6.02
CA TYR A 24 -17.29 10.98 -4.94
C TYR A 24 -18.45 11.62 -4.18
N LYS A 25 -19.62 10.99 -4.30
CA LYS A 25 -20.86 11.46 -3.68
C LYS A 25 -21.64 10.28 -3.12
N LYS A 26 -22.09 10.42 -1.87
CA LYS A 26 -23.01 9.47 -1.20
C LYS A 26 -22.56 7.99 -1.29
N GLY A 27 -21.26 7.71 -1.11
CA GLY A 27 -20.75 6.35 -1.18
C GLY A 27 -20.58 5.79 -2.60
N MET A 28 -20.68 6.63 -3.63
CA MET A 28 -20.49 6.25 -5.04
C MET A 28 -19.30 6.99 -5.62
N ILE A 29 -18.41 6.23 -6.28
CA ILE A 29 -17.37 6.75 -7.16
C ILE A 29 -17.98 6.91 -8.54
N GLN A 30 -17.86 8.12 -9.09
CA GLN A 30 -18.31 8.43 -10.44
C GLN A 30 -17.11 8.78 -11.32
N VAL A 31 -17.08 8.24 -12.54
CA VAL A 31 -16.05 8.55 -13.55
C VAL A 31 -16.76 9.13 -14.77
N ASN A 32 -16.38 10.36 -15.14
CA ASN A 32 -17.01 11.13 -16.21
C ASN A 32 -18.54 11.21 -16.06
N GLY A 33 -19.01 11.42 -14.82
CA GLY A 33 -20.44 11.52 -14.48
C GLY A 33 -21.21 10.19 -14.47
N LYS A 34 -20.56 9.04 -14.72
CA LYS A 34 -21.18 7.72 -14.65
C LYS A 34 -20.77 7.00 -13.37
N ASP A 35 -21.72 6.30 -12.75
CA ASP A 35 -21.44 5.43 -11.61
C ASP A 35 -20.41 4.36 -12.01
N TYR A 36 -19.38 4.21 -11.19
CA TYR A 36 -18.24 3.34 -11.46
C TYR A 36 -18.09 2.25 -10.40
N ALA A 37 -18.17 2.62 -9.12
CA ALA A 37 -18.05 1.70 -8.01
C ALA A 37 -18.70 2.24 -6.74
N LYS A 38 -19.17 1.36 -5.86
CA LYS A 38 -19.61 1.73 -4.51
C LYS A 38 -18.40 1.72 -3.58
N LEU A 39 -18.37 2.68 -2.67
CA LEU A 39 -17.32 2.87 -1.68
C LEU A 39 -17.94 2.90 -0.29
N GLU A 40 -17.59 1.91 0.53
CA GLU A 40 -17.91 1.90 1.95
C GLU A 40 -16.72 2.39 2.76
N VAL A 41 -17.02 3.13 3.83
CA VAL A 41 -16.02 3.82 4.64
C VAL A 41 -16.20 3.43 6.10
N THR A 42 -15.20 2.80 6.68
CA THR A 42 -15.13 2.54 8.12
C THR A 42 -14.19 3.55 8.76
N LYS A 43 -14.70 4.35 9.70
CA LYS A 43 -13.89 5.33 10.44
C LYS A 43 -13.24 4.68 11.66
N GLN A 44 -11.97 4.93 11.90
CA GLN A 44 -11.26 4.51 13.12
C GLN A 44 -10.55 5.71 13.77
N ASN A 45 -10.06 5.55 15.00
CA ASN A 45 -9.31 6.58 15.72
C ASN A 45 -10.03 7.93 15.73
N PHE A 46 -11.32 7.93 16.11
CA PHE A 46 -12.18 9.12 16.11
C PHE A 46 -12.30 9.81 14.73
N GLY A 47 -12.09 9.06 13.64
CA GLY A 47 -12.20 9.55 12.26
C GLY A 47 -10.89 10.08 11.67
N LEU A 48 -9.78 10.00 12.41
CA LEU A 48 -8.45 10.38 11.91
C LEU A 48 -7.95 9.44 10.82
N THR A 49 -8.32 8.17 10.90
CA THR A 49 -8.03 7.17 9.88
C THR A 49 -9.32 6.52 9.41
N LYS A 50 -9.30 6.04 8.16
CA LYS A 50 -10.43 5.34 7.57
C LYS A 50 -9.93 4.08 6.88
N SER A 51 -10.70 3.01 6.92
CA SER A 51 -10.57 1.90 5.97
C SER A 51 -11.65 2.02 4.92
N PHE A 52 -11.37 1.47 3.75
CA PHE A 52 -12.25 1.53 2.60
C PHE A 52 -12.53 0.14 2.05
N GLU A 53 -13.76 -0.08 1.64
CA GLU A 53 -14.12 -1.24 0.85
C GLU A 53 -14.75 -0.76 -0.46
N VAL A 54 -14.28 -1.32 -1.58
CA VAL A 54 -14.81 -0.99 -2.91
C VAL A 54 -15.60 -2.17 -3.42
N PHE A 55 -16.80 -1.90 -3.91
CA PHE A 55 -17.68 -2.88 -4.51
C PHE A 55 -17.99 -2.52 -5.96
N SER A 56 -18.20 -3.53 -6.81
CA SER A 56 -18.86 -3.36 -8.09
C SER A 56 -20.27 -2.78 -7.89
N LEU A 57 -20.88 -2.29 -8.97
CA LEU A 57 -22.28 -1.88 -8.95
C LEU A 57 -23.20 -3.08 -8.67
N SER A 58 -22.84 -4.28 -9.13
CA SER A 58 -23.49 -5.56 -8.80
C SER A 58 -23.33 -6.02 -7.34
N GLY A 59 -22.43 -5.39 -6.56
CA GLY A 59 -22.25 -5.66 -5.13
C GLY A 59 -21.16 -6.68 -4.79
N GLU A 60 -20.35 -7.09 -5.76
CA GLU A 60 -19.15 -7.88 -5.52
C GLU A 60 -18.07 -7.01 -4.87
N LYS A 61 -17.45 -7.48 -3.78
CA LYS A 61 -16.34 -6.77 -3.13
C LYS A 61 -15.05 -6.98 -3.93
N ILE A 62 -14.39 -5.89 -4.27
CA ILE A 62 -13.23 -5.89 -5.16
C ILE A 62 -11.95 -5.49 -4.43
N ILE A 63 -12.03 -4.47 -3.56
CA ILE A 63 -10.88 -3.93 -2.86
C ILE A 63 -11.18 -3.82 -1.37
N ILE A 64 -10.21 -4.22 -0.56
CA ILE A 64 -10.11 -3.85 0.86
C ILE A 64 -8.89 -2.96 1.00
N ALA A 65 -9.06 -1.75 1.55
CA ALA A 65 -7.98 -0.81 1.79
C ALA A 65 -7.91 -0.43 3.27
N ALA A 66 -6.72 -0.58 3.86
CA ALA A 66 -6.46 -0.22 5.24
C ALA A 66 -5.19 0.63 5.37
N PRO A 67 -5.09 1.52 6.37
CA PRO A 67 -3.85 2.22 6.69
C PRO A 67 -2.72 1.23 6.97
N ALA A 68 -1.55 1.47 6.37
CA ALA A 68 -0.35 0.65 6.53
C ALA A 68 0.66 1.38 7.43
N THR A 69 0.57 1.12 8.74
CA THR A 69 1.34 1.82 9.79
C THR A 69 2.77 1.28 9.95
N GLU A 70 3.08 0.15 9.30
CA GLU A 70 4.40 -0.47 9.29
C GLU A 70 5.44 0.29 8.45
N PHE A 71 5.02 1.31 7.69
CA PHE A 71 5.89 2.09 6.82
C PHE A 71 6.28 3.43 7.45
N GLU A 72 7.52 3.87 7.19
CA GLU A 72 7.96 5.19 7.61
C GLU A 72 7.22 6.28 6.84
N SER A 73 6.38 7.05 7.54
CA SER A 73 5.94 8.35 7.04
C SER A 73 7.11 9.33 7.06
N ASP A 74 7.23 10.16 6.02
CA ASP A 74 8.22 11.24 6.01
C ASP A 74 7.89 12.21 7.14
N LYS A 75 8.84 12.44 8.05
CA LYS A 75 8.66 13.32 9.21
C LYS A 75 8.35 14.77 8.81
N ASN A 76 8.68 15.16 7.59
CA ASN A 76 8.47 16.51 7.06
C ASN A 76 7.28 16.60 6.09
N ASP A 77 6.66 15.47 5.72
CA ASP A 77 5.52 15.44 4.78
C ASP A 77 4.38 14.57 5.33
N ASN A 78 3.39 15.25 5.92
CA ASN A 78 2.16 14.64 6.44
C ASN A 78 0.99 14.72 5.42
N SER A 79 1.27 15.03 4.14
CA SER A 79 0.23 15.22 3.13
C SER A 79 -0.52 13.93 2.78
N TYR A 80 0.09 12.77 3.03
CA TYR A 80 -0.50 11.46 2.75
C TYR A 80 -0.25 10.43 3.85
N LEU A 81 -1.06 9.38 3.81
CA LEU A 81 -0.89 8.14 4.55
C LEU A 81 -0.65 7.00 3.56
N PHE A 82 0.14 6.02 3.97
CA PHE A 82 0.26 4.77 3.23
C PHE A 82 -0.94 3.88 3.50
N TYR A 83 -1.49 3.32 2.44
CA TYR A 83 -2.60 2.38 2.46
C TYR A 83 -2.19 1.09 1.77
N ARG A 84 -2.49 -0.04 2.40
CA ARG A 84 -2.42 -1.34 1.77
C ARG A 84 -3.76 -1.62 1.12
N LEU A 85 -3.75 -1.80 -0.21
CA LEU A 85 -4.91 -2.18 -1.00
C LEU A 85 -4.76 -3.65 -1.39
N THR A 86 -5.74 -4.46 -0.99
CA THR A 86 -5.87 -5.86 -1.40
C THR A 86 -6.93 -5.93 -2.50
N PHE A 87 -6.54 -6.38 -3.69
CA PHE A 87 -7.44 -6.59 -4.83
C PHE A 87 -7.89 -8.05 -4.82
N LEU A 88 -9.11 -8.29 -4.34
CA LEU A 88 -9.63 -9.63 -4.03
C LEU A 88 -9.79 -10.52 -5.27
N THR A 89 -10.11 -9.92 -6.41
CA THR A 89 -10.36 -10.63 -7.67
C THR A 89 -9.09 -10.92 -8.48
N ALA A 90 -7.99 -10.24 -8.15
CA ALA A 90 -6.70 -10.37 -8.85
C ALA A 90 -5.62 -11.04 -8.00
N ASP A 91 -5.90 -11.36 -6.73
CA ASP A 91 -4.95 -11.87 -5.75
C ASP A 91 -3.64 -11.05 -5.69
N GLN A 92 -3.79 -9.72 -5.73
CA GLN A 92 -2.67 -8.79 -5.65
C GLN A 92 -2.83 -7.84 -4.47
N VAL A 93 -1.69 -7.42 -3.92
CA VAL A 93 -1.63 -6.40 -2.88
C VAL A 93 -0.68 -5.31 -3.34
N GLY A 94 -1.07 -4.05 -3.18
CA GLY A 94 -0.23 -2.90 -3.45
C GLY A 94 -0.29 -1.88 -2.32
N ILE A 95 0.79 -1.11 -2.16
CA ILE A 95 0.84 0.01 -1.22
C ILE A 95 0.64 1.29 -2.01
N PHE A 96 -0.22 2.18 -1.52
CA PHE A 96 -0.57 3.42 -2.21
C PHE A 96 -0.57 4.60 -1.25
N LYS A 97 -0.36 5.80 -1.80
CA LYS A 97 -0.49 7.04 -1.04
C LYS A 97 -1.92 7.55 -1.15
N VAL A 98 -2.54 7.84 -0.01
CA VAL A 98 -3.87 8.46 0.09
C VAL A 98 -3.71 9.76 0.88
N ALA A 99 -4.25 10.87 0.40
CA ALA A 99 -4.10 12.15 1.08
C ALA A 99 -4.66 12.10 2.51
N SER A 100 -3.90 12.60 3.49
CA SER A 100 -4.27 12.59 4.91
C SER A 100 -5.54 13.42 5.17
N LEU A 101 -5.68 14.53 4.43
CA LEU A 101 -6.88 15.37 4.40
C LEU A 101 -7.76 14.97 3.21
N GLY A 102 -9.07 14.85 3.44
CA GLY A 102 -9.99 14.45 2.37
C GLY A 102 -9.79 13.01 1.88
N GLN A 103 -9.35 12.11 2.76
CA GLN A 103 -9.01 10.70 2.45
C GLN A 103 -10.02 10.01 1.53
N GLU A 104 -11.33 10.16 1.79
CA GLU A 104 -12.40 9.57 0.97
C GLU A 104 -12.34 10.02 -0.49
N LYS A 105 -12.23 11.33 -0.74
CA LYS A 105 -12.14 11.88 -2.10
C LYS A 105 -10.83 11.49 -2.77
N SER A 106 -9.73 11.52 -2.02
CA SER A 106 -8.42 11.11 -2.54
C SER A 106 -8.41 9.63 -2.94
N PHE A 107 -9.01 8.77 -2.11
CA PHE A 107 -9.11 7.34 -2.38
C PHE A 107 -10.05 7.06 -3.55
N ALA A 108 -11.22 7.70 -3.58
CA ALA A 108 -12.14 7.59 -4.71
C ALA A 108 -11.49 8.02 -6.03
N LYS A 109 -10.72 9.11 -6.04
CA LYS A 109 -9.95 9.57 -7.21
C LYS A 109 -8.90 8.54 -7.65
N LEU A 110 -8.18 7.96 -6.69
CA LEU A 110 -7.19 6.91 -6.95
C LEU A 110 -7.83 5.70 -7.66
N ILE A 111 -8.99 5.25 -7.17
CA ILE A 111 -9.72 4.11 -7.73
C ILE A 111 -10.42 4.47 -9.06
N GLY A 112 -11.02 5.66 -9.19
CA GLY A 112 -11.69 6.07 -10.42
C GLY A 112 -10.74 6.23 -11.60
N ILE A 113 -9.53 6.75 -11.38
CA ILE A 113 -8.50 6.88 -12.43
C ILE A 113 -7.86 5.53 -12.78
N SER A 114 -7.95 4.53 -11.89
CA SER A 114 -7.28 3.25 -12.08
C SER A 114 -7.76 2.47 -13.31
N GLY A 115 -9.03 2.67 -13.72
CA GLY A 115 -9.62 1.95 -14.85
C GLY A 115 -9.66 0.43 -14.69
N ILE A 116 -9.52 -0.08 -13.46
CA ILE A 116 -9.48 -1.52 -13.16
C ILE A 116 -10.84 -2.21 -13.33
N LEU A 117 -11.94 -1.47 -13.33
CA LEU A 117 -13.28 -2.02 -13.54
C LEU A 117 -13.70 -1.87 -15.00
N ILE A 118 -13.89 -3.01 -15.66
CA ILE A 118 -14.38 -3.09 -17.03
C ILE A 118 -15.67 -3.93 -16.99
N ASN A 119 -16.78 -3.36 -17.47
CA ASN A 119 -18.08 -4.02 -17.45
C ASN A 119 -18.46 -4.57 -16.07
N ASP A 120 -18.26 -3.74 -15.03
CA ASP A 120 -18.57 -4.05 -13.63
C ASP A 120 -17.71 -5.16 -12.98
N LYS A 121 -16.64 -5.59 -13.66
CA LYS A 121 -15.70 -6.60 -13.15
C LYS A 121 -14.29 -6.05 -13.11
N ALA A 122 -13.52 -6.50 -12.12
CA ALA A 122 -12.12 -6.16 -12.03
C ALA A 122 -11.29 -6.93 -13.06
N ASP A 123 -10.51 -6.21 -13.85
CA ASP A 123 -9.56 -6.76 -14.81
C ASP A 123 -8.18 -6.92 -14.14
N ALA A 124 -7.70 -8.16 -14.05
CA ALA A 124 -6.45 -8.49 -13.37
C ALA A 124 -5.22 -7.87 -14.04
N THR A 125 -5.24 -7.66 -15.36
CA THR A 125 -4.14 -7.03 -16.09
C THR A 125 -4.08 -5.54 -15.74
N LYS A 126 -5.23 -4.86 -15.74
CA LYS A 126 -5.35 -3.46 -15.33
C LYS A 126 -4.94 -3.25 -13.88
N VAL A 127 -5.28 -4.17 -12.98
CA VAL A 127 -4.81 -4.12 -11.58
C VAL A 127 -3.28 -4.16 -11.51
N LYS A 128 -2.63 -5.05 -12.26
CA LYS A 128 -1.16 -5.14 -12.28
C LYS A 128 -0.53 -3.86 -12.86
N GLU A 129 -1.05 -3.36 -13.96
CA GLU A 129 -0.62 -2.09 -14.57
C GLU A 129 -0.78 -0.92 -13.59
N PHE A 130 -1.91 -0.88 -12.87
CA PHE A 130 -2.20 0.14 -11.89
C PHE A 130 -1.24 0.11 -10.69
N ILE A 131 -0.99 -1.07 -10.13
CA ILE A 131 0.00 -1.24 -9.05
C ILE A 131 1.39 -0.80 -9.54
N ALA A 132 1.80 -1.19 -10.75
CA ALA A 132 3.09 -0.78 -11.30
C ALA A 132 3.19 0.74 -11.51
N ALA A 133 2.10 1.40 -11.93
CA ALA A 133 2.10 2.81 -12.26
C ALA A 133 1.92 3.75 -11.05
N LYS A 134 1.16 3.34 -10.03
CA LYS A 134 0.76 4.19 -8.89
C LYS A 134 1.12 3.62 -7.53
N GLY A 135 1.60 2.38 -7.48
CA GLY A 135 2.10 1.78 -6.25
C GLY A 135 3.30 2.56 -5.70
N ALA A 136 3.35 2.66 -4.38
CA ALA A 136 4.47 3.18 -3.63
C ALA A 136 5.31 2.02 -3.09
N SER A 137 6.61 2.24 -2.98
CA SER A 137 7.55 1.33 -2.32
C SER A 137 8.21 2.02 -1.13
N PRO A 138 7.46 2.27 -0.04
CA PRO A 138 8.00 2.93 1.14
C PRO A 138 8.98 2.04 1.90
N LYS A 139 9.83 2.69 2.70
CA LYS A 139 10.70 1.98 3.65
C LYS A 139 9.87 1.50 4.83
N ILE A 140 10.16 0.28 5.28
CA ILE A 140 9.57 -0.27 6.50
C ILE A 140 10.15 0.50 7.70
N ALA A 141 9.28 0.92 8.62
CA ALA A 141 9.68 1.48 9.90
C ALA A 141 10.25 0.36 10.78
N VAL A 142 11.51 0.00 10.56
CA VAL A 142 12.19 -0.98 11.39
C VAL A 142 12.64 -0.27 12.67
N ASN A 143 11.92 -0.51 13.75
CA ASN A 143 12.34 -0.08 15.09
C ASN A 143 13.53 -0.92 15.54
N TYR A 144 14.75 -0.49 15.20
CA TYR A 144 15.95 -1.05 15.81
C TYR A 144 15.98 -0.62 17.28
N THR A 145 15.84 -1.59 18.19
CA THR A 145 16.19 -1.35 19.58
C THR A 145 17.70 -1.46 19.68
N LEU A 146 18.40 -0.32 19.56
CA LEU A 146 19.83 -0.27 19.80
C LEU A 146 20.08 -0.59 21.28
N VAL A 147 20.82 -1.68 21.52
CA VAL A 147 21.28 -2.07 22.85
C VAL A 147 22.79 -1.85 22.87
N ALA A 148 23.27 -1.08 23.85
CA ALA A 148 24.71 -0.86 24.00
C ALA A 148 25.40 -2.21 24.21
N ARG A 149 26.49 -2.46 23.46
CA ARG A 149 27.26 -3.69 23.55
C ARG A 149 27.73 -3.87 24.99
N SER A 150 27.33 -4.99 25.62
CA SER A 150 27.95 -5.36 26.89
C SER A 150 29.38 -5.81 26.64
N THR A 151 30.34 -5.25 27.39
CA THR A 151 31.74 -5.70 27.40
C THR A 151 31.98 -6.82 28.41
N SER A 152 30.95 -7.23 29.16
CA SER A 152 31.03 -8.34 30.11
C SER A 152 31.09 -9.67 29.37
N TRP A 153 32.23 -10.33 29.43
CA TRP A 153 32.44 -11.70 28.97
C TRP A 153 32.69 -12.61 30.18
N PRO A 154 32.17 -13.85 30.22
CA PRO A 154 31.36 -14.54 29.20
C PRO A 154 29.90 -14.06 29.14
N ILE A 155 29.26 -14.23 27.98
CA ILE A 155 27.82 -14.01 27.81
C ILE A 155 27.08 -15.25 28.33
N THR A 156 26.17 -15.06 29.28
CA THR A 156 25.37 -16.13 29.85
C THR A 156 24.00 -16.20 29.18
N ILE A 157 23.62 -17.39 28.72
CA ILE A 157 22.23 -17.71 28.33
C ILE A 157 21.44 -17.93 29.61
N LYS A 158 20.34 -17.18 29.80
CA LYS A 158 19.47 -17.33 30.97
C LYS A 158 18.69 -18.65 30.93
N ALA A 159 18.10 -19.02 32.07
CA ALA A 159 17.29 -20.25 32.18
C ALA A 159 16.09 -20.28 31.22
N ASP A 160 15.57 -19.11 30.86
CA ASP A 160 14.51 -18.93 29.85
C ASP A 160 15.04 -18.93 28.40
N LYS A 161 16.32 -19.26 28.21
CA LYS A 161 17.04 -19.36 26.93
C LYS A 161 17.21 -18.03 26.20
N THR A 162 17.06 -16.92 26.92
CA THR A 162 17.31 -15.58 26.37
C THR A 162 18.75 -15.13 26.63
N ILE A 163 19.24 -14.24 25.77
CA ILE A 163 20.41 -13.41 26.07
C ILE A 163 19.91 -12.00 26.34
N GLU A 164 20.32 -11.45 27.48
CA GLU A 164 20.03 -10.06 27.83
C GLU A 164 21.29 -9.20 27.82
N GLN A 165 21.13 -7.96 27.38
CA GLN A 165 22.10 -6.88 27.57
C GLN A 165 21.36 -5.65 28.09
N ASN A 166 21.87 -5.04 29.17
CA ASN A 166 21.28 -3.85 29.77
C ASN A 166 19.77 -3.95 30.01
N ALA A 167 19.33 -5.08 30.59
CA ALA A 167 17.93 -5.41 30.87
C ALA A 167 17.01 -5.50 29.62
N LYS A 168 17.59 -5.69 28.43
CA LYS A 168 16.85 -5.96 27.19
C LYS A 168 17.24 -7.30 26.61
N ILE A 169 16.26 -8.09 26.21
CA ILE A 169 16.49 -9.35 25.49
C ILE A 169 16.96 -9.00 24.07
N ILE A 170 18.14 -9.51 23.69
CA ILE A 170 18.76 -9.29 22.37
C ILE A 170 18.75 -10.54 21.49
N GLY A 171 18.31 -11.68 22.01
CA GLY A 171 18.20 -12.93 21.27
C GLY A 171 17.60 -14.04 22.11
N ASN A 172 17.07 -15.07 21.44
CA ASN A 172 16.54 -16.28 22.05
C ASN A 172 17.15 -17.50 21.34
N PHE A 173 17.42 -18.54 22.11
CA PHE A 173 17.98 -19.78 21.62
C PHE A 173 17.00 -20.94 21.81
N LYS A 174 16.89 -21.77 20.79
CA LYS A 174 16.18 -23.04 20.86
C LYS A 174 17.18 -24.17 21.14
N PRO A 175 16.92 -25.06 22.11
CA PRO A 175 17.78 -26.20 22.35
C PRO A 175 17.64 -27.20 21.21
N THR A 176 18.77 -27.69 20.71
CA THR A 176 18.82 -28.71 19.66
C THR A 176 19.27 -30.07 20.18
N GLY A 177 19.58 -30.17 21.47
CA GLY A 177 19.96 -31.39 22.19
C GLY A 177 21.25 -31.20 22.98
N SER A 178 21.81 -32.31 23.46
CA SER A 178 23.12 -32.31 24.14
C SER A 178 23.94 -33.49 23.63
N SER A 179 25.25 -33.29 23.43
CA SER A 179 26.18 -34.32 22.97
C SER A 179 27.55 -34.14 23.61
N ASN A 180 28.19 -35.22 24.05
CA ASN A 180 29.52 -35.21 24.69
C ASN A 180 29.67 -34.21 25.86
N GLY A 181 28.61 -34.04 26.67
CA GLY A 181 28.62 -33.11 27.81
C GLY A 181 28.51 -31.63 27.43
N LEU A 182 28.17 -31.33 26.16
CA LEU A 182 27.92 -29.99 25.66
C LEU A 182 26.45 -29.85 25.28
N ASP A 183 25.82 -28.76 25.74
CA ASP A 183 24.47 -28.38 25.31
C ASP A 183 24.53 -27.63 23.97
N MET A 184 23.66 -28.02 23.05
CA MET A 184 23.58 -27.46 21.70
C MET A 184 22.34 -26.57 21.57
N TYR A 185 22.54 -25.41 20.94
CA TYR A 185 21.51 -24.40 20.75
C TYR A 185 21.55 -23.84 19.33
N GLU A 186 20.39 -23.47 18.79
CA GLU A 186 20.25 -22.70 17.54
C GLU A 186 19.57 -21.36 17.83
N PHE A 187 19.84 -20.33 17.02
CA PHE A 187 19.07 -19.09 17.09
C PHE A 187 17.62 -19.38 16.70
N ALA A 188 16.68 -18.91 17.53
CA ALA A 188 15.25 -19.05 17.31
C ALA A 188 14.68 -17.96 16.39
#